data_AF-A0A6B3FKW4-F1
#
_entry.id   AF-A0A6B3FKW4-F1
#
_cell.length_a   1.000
_cell.length_b   1.000
_cell.length_c   1.000
_cell.angle_alpha   90.00
_cell.angle_beta   90.00
_cell.angle_gamma   90.00
#
_symmetry.space_group_name_H-M   'P 1'
#
loop_
_entity.id
_entity.type
_entity.pdbx_description
1 polymer ?
#
loop_
_entity_poly.entity_id
_entity_poly.type
_entity_poly.pdbx_seq_one_letter_code
_entity_poly.pdbx_strand_id
1 'polypeptide(L)' 'MTKQERATRTRQALIRSAAVVFEQHGYAQARLVLISSGAGVSTGALHFHFENKAAVAEAV' A
#
# COMPACT_ATOMS: atom_id res chain seq x y z
N MET A 1 -6.79 5.79 -20.23
CA MET A 1 -5.91 5.68 -19.05
C MET A 1 -4.62 4.98 -19.46
N THR A 2 -3.49 5.64 -19.32
CA THR A 2 -2.16 5.09 -19.62
C THR A 2 -1.72 4.12 -18.52
N LYS A 3 -0.71 3.29 -18.81
CA LYS A 3 -0.10 2.38 -17.82
C LYS A 3 0.43 3.16 -16.61
N GLN A 4 0.98 4.35 -16.84
CA GLN A 4 1.54 5.21 -15.80
C GLN A 4 0.46 5.82 -14.91
N GLU A 5 -0.66 6.30 -15.49
CA GLU A 5 -1.79 6.80 -14.70
C GLU A 5 -2.38 5.72 -13.78
N ARG A 6 -2.49 4.48 -14.27
CA ARG A 6 -2.93 3.35 -13.46
C ARG A 6 -1.97 3.07 -12.31
N ALA A 7 -0.65 3.04 -12.60
CA ALA A 7 0.39 2.81 -11.61
C ALA A 7 0.38 3.88 -10.50
N THR A 8 0.26 5.16 -10.87
CA THR A 8 0.16 6.27 -9.92
C THR A 8 -1.09 6.13 -9.04
N ARG A 9 -2.25 5.81 -9.63
CA ARG A 9 -3.50 5.62 -8.89
C ARG A 9 -3.40 4.47 -7.88
N THR A 10 -2.84 3.34 -8.29
CA THR A 10 -2.63 2.18 -7.40
C THR A 10 -1.68 2.53 -6.26
N ARG A 11 -0.56 3.21 -6.56
CA ARG A 11 0.40 3.65 -5.53
C ARG A 11 -0.25 4.55 -4.50
N GLN A 12 -1.06 5.53 -4.93
CA GLN A 12 -1.77 6.42 -4.00
C GLN A 12 -2.84 5.68 -3.17
N ALA A 13 -3.54 4.70 -3.75
CA ALA A 13 -4.50 3.89 -3.01
C ALA A 13 -3.81 3.06 -1.91
N LEU A 14 -2.64 2.48 -2.22
CA LEU A 14 -1.80 1.76 -1.26
C LEU A 14 -1.34 2.65 -0.10
N ILE A 15 -0.88 3.87 -0.38
CA ILE A 15 -0.46 4.83 0.66
C ILE A 15 -1.61 5.20 1.58
N ARG A 16 -2.79 5.53 1.02
CA ARG A 16 -3.96 5.84 1.85
C ARG A 16 -4.40 4.66 2.70
N SER A 17 -4.42 3.46 2.13
CA SER A 17 -4.76 2.25 2.90
C SER A 17 -3.73 1.95 3.97
N ALA A 18 -2.44 2.21 3.71
CA ALA A 18 -1.37 2.01 4.65
C ALA A 18 -1.50 2.95 5.86
N ALA A 19 -1.79 4.23 5.62
CA ALA A 19 -2.04 5.20 6.69
C ALA A 19 -3.14 4.72 7.65
N VAL A 20 -4.27 4.25 7.12
CA VAL A 20 -5.38 3.71 7.92
C VAL A 20 -4.96 2.47 8.71
N VAL A 21 -4.26 1.52 8.07
CA VAL A 21 -3.83 0.29 8.74
C VAL A 21 -2.80 0.59 9.84
N PHE A 22 -1.87 1.51 9.59
CA PHE A 22 -0.87 1.93 10.59
C PHE A 22 -1.51 2.68 11.76
N GLU A 23 -2.51 3.53 11.51
CA GLU A 23 -3.26 4.20 12.57
C GLU A 23 -4.01 3.19 13.46
N GLN A 24 -4.65 2.19 12.85
CA GLN A 24 -5.48 1.22 13.58
C GLN A 24 -4.69 0.16 14.34
N HIS A 25 -3.55 -0.29 13.81
CA HIS A 25 -2.81 -1.44 14.32
C HIS A 25 -1.41 -1.08 14.85
N GLY A 26 -0.92 0.13 14.56
CA GLY A 26 0.49 0.48 14.70
C GLY A 26 1.38 -0.21 13.66
N TYR A 27 2.60 0.32 13.49
CA TYR A 27 3.54 -0.19 12.49
C TYR A 27 3.88 -1.67 12.68
N ALA A 28 4.10 -2.13 13.91
CA ALA A 28 4.52 -3.49 14.21
C ALA A 28 3.48 -4.53 13.76
N GLN A 29 2.21 -4.30 14.07
CA GLN A 29 1.12 -5.25 13.77
C GLN A 29 0.48 -5.03 12.39
N ALA A 30 0.76 -3.91 11.73
CA ALA A 30 0.33 -3.69 10.35
C ALA A 30 0.92 -4.76 9.41
N ARG A 31 0.05 -5.33 8.57
CA ARG A 31 0.39 -6.39 7.61
C ARG A 31 0.15 -5.89 6.18
N LEU A 32 1.07 -6.20 5.27
CA LEU A 32 0.97 -5.82 3.86
C LEU A 32 -0.32 -6.32 3.21
N VAL A 33 -0.84 -7.47 3.63
CA VAL A 33 -2.11 -8.02 3.14
C VAL A 33 -3.33 -7.15 3.48
N LEU A 34 -3.33 -6.49 4.65
CA LEU A 34 -4.40 -5.57 5.05
C LEU A 34 -4.34 -4.29 4.19
N ILE A 35 -3.13 -3.80 3.93
CA ILE A 35 -2.87 -2.62 3.09
C ILE A 35 -3.30 -2.89 1.65
N SER A 36 -2.87 -4.02 1.07
CA SER A 36 -3.25 -4.36 -0.31
C SER A 36 -4.76 -4.57 -0.43
N SER A 37 -5.38 -5.23 0.56
CA SER A 37 -6.83 -5.44 0.58
C SER A 37 -7.61 -4.13 0.68
N GLY A 38 -7.19 -3.20 1.55
CA GLY A 38 -7.85 -1.90 1.67
C GLY A 38 -7.64 -0.99 0.46
N ALA A 39 -6.55 -1.18 -0.28
CA ALA A 39 -6.31 -0.53 -1.56
C ALA A 39 -7.02 -1.21 -2.76
N GLY A 40 -7.69 -2.35 -2.54
CA GLY A 40 -8.39 -3.09 -3.59
C GLY A 40 -7.45 -3.77 -4.60
N VAL A 41 -6.24 -4.13 -4.20
CA VAL A 41 -5.24 -4.78 -5.06
C VAL A 41 -4.63 -6.01 -4.40
N SER A 42 -3.98 -6.85 -5.20
CA SER A 42 -3.26 -8.01 -4.67
C SER A 42 -1.98 -7.61 -3.94
N THR A 43 -1.50 -8.47 -3.04
CA THR A 43 -0.19 -8.28 -2.39
C THR A 43 0.96 -8.25 -3.41
N GLY A 44 0.85 -8.98 -4.52
CA GLY A 44 1.83 -8.92 -5.62
C GLY A 44 1.85 -7.54 -6.30
N ALA A 45 0.69 -6.92 -6.49
CA ALA A 45 0.61 -5.55 -7.00
C ALA A 45 1.19 -4.53 -6.00
N LEU A 46 1.03 -4.75 -4.69
CA LEU A 46 1.72 -3.95 -3.68
C LEU A 46 3.24 -4.09 -3.82
N HIS A 47 3.75 -5.32 -3.91
CA HIS A 47 5.20 -5.57 -4.05
C HIS A 47 5.80 -4.97 -5.32
N PHE A 48 5.01 -4.81 -6.38
CA PHE A 48 5.44 -4.08 -7.57
C PHE A 48 5.70 -2.58 -7.29
N HIS A 49 5.03 -1.99 -6.30
CA HIS A 49 5.16 -0.58 -5.93
C HIS A 49 6.09 -0.34 -4.73
N PHE A 50 6.19 -1.30 -3.82
CA PHE A 50 6.95 -1.20 -2.59
C PHE A 50 7.65 -2.51 -2.27
N GLU A 51 8.96 -2.45 -2.04
CA GLU A 51 9.78 -3.63 -1.78
C GLU A 51 9.34 -4.36 -0.50
N ASN A 52 9.05 -3.60 0.56
CA ASN A 52 8.73 -4.14 1.88
C ASN A 52 7.84 -3.17 2.69
N LYS A 53 7.47 -3.57 3.92
CA LYS A 53 6.61 -2.76 4.81
C LYS A 53 7.24 -1.42 5.21
N ALA A 54 8.56 -1.35 5.34
CA ALA A 54 9.25 -0.09 5.66
C ALA A 54 9.13 0.91 4.50
N ALA A 55 9.33 0.46 3.26
CA ALA A 55 9.14 1.29 2.07
C ALA A 55 7.70 1.82 1.93
N VAL A 56 6.69 1.05 2.36
CA VAL A 56 5.31 1.53 2.45
C VAL A 56 5.17 2.61 3.52
N ALA A 57 5.77 2.42 4.70
CA ALA A 57 5.70 3.37 5.80
C ALA A 57 6.44 4.69 5.52
N GLU A 58 7.56 4.66 4.80
CA GLU A 58 8.27 5.87 4.35
C GLU A 58 7.46 6.71 3.34
N ALA A 59 6.49 6.09 2.67
CA ALA A 59 5.65 6.74 1.67
C ALA A 59 4.31 7.26 2.21
N VAL A 60 3.99 6.96 3.47
CA VAL A 60 2.82 7.47 4.20
C VAL A 60 3.18 8.80 4.85
#